data_AF-A0A0G3XA48-F1
#
_entry.id   AF-A0A0G3XA48-F1
#
_cell.length_a   1.000
_cell.length_b   1.000
_cell.length_c   1.000
_cell.angle_alpha   90.00
_cell.angle_beta   90.00
_cell.angle_gamma   90.00
#
_symmetry.space_group_name_H-M   'P 1'
#
loop_
_entity.id
_entity.type
_entity.pdbx_description
1 polymer ?
#
loop_
_entity_poly.entity_id
_entity_poly.type
_entity_poly.pdbx_seq_one_letter_code
_entity_poly.pdbx_strand_id
1 'polypeptide(L)'
;MAKKPIRRKAADKQVANAALPDGLVNVAPVPYPVADTSITALQVYHNPDRKPSGDGPWNNEADKVSWIDETTGLGCIMLRQRNGTISGFVGVGPEHPLFGFEADAVPVGISNTVHGGVTYSKACEVNRFERQAHGRPRQERYTVCHTSWVRTVQDYRTVQTTEDQFHEDLWWLGFDTDHAGDLVPGGRYGEGRKGDVYRDQSFVYANCIELARKLKSLVADHQAEVATDSPDGEAAAGKPLGLPPPTGHGGE
;
A
#
# COMPACT_ATOMS: atom_id res chain seq x y z
N MET A 1 58.61 -36.11 -13.94
CA MET A 1 58.29 -35.05 -12.97
C MET A 1 57.05 -34.31 -13.43
N ALA A 2 55.87 -34.64 -12.89
CA ALA A 2 54.59 -34.10 -13.34
C ALA A 2 54.12 -32.97 -12.40
N LYS A 3 53.90 -31.76 -12.95
CA LYS A 3 53.42 -30.58 -12.22
C LYS A 3 51.92 -30.75 -11.89
N LYS A 4 51.56 -30.68 -10.60
CA LYS A 4 50.16 -30.64 -10.13
C LYS A 4 49.50 -29.31 -10.51
N PRO A 5 48.21 -29.29 -10.89
CA PRO A 5 47.50 -28.04 -11.14
C PRO A 5 47.11 -27.36 -9.83
N ILE A 6 47.41 -26.07 -9.74
CA ILE A 6 47.04 -25.19 -8.63
C ILE A 6 45.55 -24.85 -8.76
N ARG A 7 44.74 -25.30 -7.80
CA ARG A 7 43.35 -24.83 -7.64
C ARG A 7 43.37 -23.35 -7.26
N ARG A 8 42.89 -22.49 -8.15
CA ARG A 8 42.55 -21.10 -7.82
C ARG A 8 41.37 -21.12 -6.85
N LYS A 9 41.57 -20.64 -5.61
CA LYS A 9 40.47 -20.34 -4.69
C LYS A 9 39.65 -19.22 -5.31
N ALA A 10 38.38 -19.49 -5.61
CA ALA A 10 37.40 -18.45 -5.84
C ALA A 10 37.30 -17.63 -4.54
N ALA A 11 37.43 -16.31 -4.67
CA ALA A 11 37.24 -15.39 -3.56
C ALA A 11 35.76 -15.45 -3.16
N ASP A 12 35.47 -16.05 -2.01
CA ASP A 12 34.21 -15.86 -1.31
C ASP A 12 34.10 -14.36 -0.98
N LYS A 13 33.31 -13.63 -1.78
CA LYS A 13 32.72 -12.39 -1.33
C LYS A 13 31.67 -12.77 -0.28
N GLN A 14 32.11 -12.88 0.97
CA GLN A 14 31.23 -12.73 2.12
C GLN A 14 30.56 -11.35 1.98
N VAL A 15 29.34 -11.33 1.46
CA VAL A 15 28.45 -10.19 1.60
C VAL A 15 28.01 -10.24 3.06
N ALA A 16 28.64 -9.40 3.88
CA ALA A 16 28.22 -9.23 5.26
C ALA A 16 26.77 -8.73 5.24
N ASN A 17 25.84 -9.55 5.74
CA ASN A 17 24.50 -9.14 6.11
C ASN A 17 24.65 -8.08 7.21
N ALA A 18 24.76 -6.81 6.82
CA ALA A 18 24.60 -5.72 7.76
C ALA A 18 23.14 -5.77 8.21
N ALA A 19 22.89 -6.33 9.39
CA ALA A 19 21.56 -6.36 9.99
C ALA A 19 21.10 -4.91 10.15
N LEU A 20 20.11 -4.52 9.36
CA LEU A 20 19.54 -3.19 9.42
C LEU A 20 18.90 -2.98 10.81
N PRO A 21 18.95 -1.75 11.37
CA PRO A 21 18.47 -1.49 12.72
C PRO A 21 16.96 -1.77 12.83
N ASP A 22 16.52 -2.39 13.94
CA ASP A 22 15.10 -2.60 14.21
C ASP A 22 14.37 -1.26 14.38
N GLY A 23 13.23 -1.11 13.71
CA GLY A 23 12.39 0.07 13.78
C GLY A 23 12.60 1.04 12.62
N LEU A 24 12.39 2.33 12.88
CA LEU A 24 12.53 3.40 11.89
C LEU A 24 14.00 3.62 11.58
N VAL A 25 14.33 3.61 10.28
CA VAL A 25 15.71 3.72 9.80
C VAL A 25 16.12 5.17 9.55
N ASN A 26 15.17 6.02 9.16
CA ASN A 26 15.43 7.39 8.75
C ASN A 26 14.65 8.41 9.59
N VAL A 27 15.29 9.53 9.92
CA VAL A 27 14.66 10.65 10.65
C VAL A 27 14.22 11.80 9.73
N ALA A 28 14.62 11.74 8.46
CA ALA A 28 14.32 12.70 7.40
C ALA A 28 14.18 11.94 6.07
N PRO A 29 13.62 12.54 5.02
CA PRO A 29 13.54 11.90 3.71
C PRO A 29 14.92 11.45 3.22
N VAL A 30 15.01 10.22 2.70
CA VAL A 30 16.26 9.60 2.21
C VAL A 30 16.08 9.00 0.82
N PRO A 31 17.11 9.00 -0.03
CA PRO A 31 17.10 8.21 -1.26
C PRO A 31 16.96 6.72 -0.93
N TYR A 32 16.00 6.05 -1.57
CA TYR A 32 15.78 4.62 -1.45
C TYR A 32 15.84 3.95 -2.82
N PRO A 33 16.81 3.05 -3.06
CA PRO A 33 16.92 2.33 -4.32
C PRO A 33 15.78 1.32 -4.46
N VAL A 34 15.07 1.36 -5.57
CA VAL A 34 14.00 0.41 -5.89
C VAL A 34 13.91 0.22 -7.41
N ALA A 35 13.79 -1.02 -7.86
CA ALA A 35 13.96 -1.37 -9.28
C ALA A 35 15.28 -0.79 -9.83
N ASP A 36 15.23 -0.15 -11.01
CA ASP A 36 16.37 0.52 -11.65
C ASP A 36 16.39 2.04 -11.38
N THR A 37 15.72 2.50 -10.31
CA THR A 37 15.59 3.91 -9.94
C THR A 37 15.81 4.14 -8.43
N SER A 38 15.71 5.40 -8.00
CA SER A 38 15.68 5.78 -6.59
C SER A 38 14.48 6.68 -6.35
N ILE A 39 13.75 6.40 -5.26
CA ILE A 39 12.67 7.27 -4.77
C ILE A 39 13.15 8.08 -3.56
N THR A 40 12.47 9.18 -3.28
CA THR A 40 12.63 9.90 -2.01
C THR A 40 11.72 9.24 -0.96
N ALA A 41 12.27 8.29 -0.19
CA ALA A 41 11.53 7.62 0.87
C ALA A 41 11.37 8.53 2.08
N LEU A 42 10.12 8.69 2.52
CA LEU A 42 9.74 9.50 3.67
C LEU A 42 9.82 8.69 4.98
N GLN A 43 9.44 7.41 4.94
CA GLN A 43 9.69 6.48 6.04
C GLN A 43 10.23 5.16 5.48
N VAL A 44 11.23 4.63 6.16
CA VAL A 44 11.81 3.31 5.93
C VAL A 44 11.86 2.58 7.27
N TYR A 45 11.28 1.39 7.33
CA TYR A 45 11.31 0.55 8.52
C TYR A 45 11.93 -0.81 8.25
N HIS A 46 12.64 -1.32 9.26
CA HIS A 46 12.87 -2.75 9.42
C HIS A 46 12.12 -3.31 10.60
N ASN A 47 11.72 -4.56 10.43
CA ASN A 47 10.81 -5.24 11.31
C ASN A 47 11.14 -6.73 11.42
N PRO A 48 11.91 -7.10 12.46
CA PRO A 48 12.28 -8.48 12.71
C PRO A 48 11.07 -9.43 12.82
N ASP A 49 9.90 -8.94 13.24
CA ASP A 49 8.70 -9.75 13.45
C ASP A 49 8.00 -10.15 12.13
N ARG A 50 8.23 -9.40 11.04
CA ARG A 50 7.64 -9.68 9.71
C ARG A 50 8.65 -10.19 8.69
N LYS A 51 9.94 -9.99 8.95
CA LYS A 51 11.00 -10.45 8.06
C LYS A 51 10.98 -11.98 7.98
N PRO A 52 10.96 -12.58 6.77
CA PRO A 52 11.03 -14.02 6.63
C PRO A 52 12.35 -14.59 7.16
N SER A 53 12.30 -15.84 7.62
CA SER A 53 13.48 -16.60 7.97
C SER A 53 14.21 -17.12 6.72
N GLY A 54 15.49 -17.43 6.88
CA GLY A 54 16.32 -17.94 5.79
C GLY A 54 16.79 -16.87 4.81
N ASP A 55 17.59 -17.33 3.83
CA ASP A 55 18.14 -16.46 2.79
C ASP A 55 17.18 -16.28 1.63
N GLY A 56 16.96 -15.03 1.24
CA GLY A 56 16.11 -14.67 0.11
C GLY A 56 16.18 -13.18 -0.22
N PRO A 57 15.42 -12.71 -1.23
CA PRO A 57 15.40 -11.30 -1.64
C PRO A 57 15.11 -10.34 -0.48
N TRP A 58 14.26 -10.76 0.46
CA TRP A 58 13.88 -10.03 1.67
C TRP A 58 15.03 -9.68 2.63
N ASN A 59 16.23 -10.22 2.45
CA ASN A 59 17.38 -9.87 3.27
C ASN A 59 17.86 -8.43 3.07
N ASN A 60 17.63 -7.86 1.89
CA ASN A 60 18.09 -6.52 1.51
C ASN A 60 16.92 -5.54 1.29
N GLU A 61 15.73 -5.91 1.74
CA GLU A 61 14.52 -5.11 1.56
C GLU A 61 14.06 -4.51 2.88
N ALA A 62 13.54 -3.28 2.84
CA ALA A 62 12.78 -2.72 3.95
C ALA A 62 11.43 -3.43 4.14
N ASP A 63 10.93 -3.40 5.37
CA ASP A 63 9.65 -3.97 5.74
C ASP A 63 8.49 -2.98 5.58
N LYS A 64 8.79 -1.68 5.60
CA LYS A 64 7.88 -0.63 5.14
C LYS A 64 8.69 0.46 4.46
N VAL A 65 8.18 0.94 3.31
CA VAL A 65 8.67 2.13 2.62
C VAL A 65 7.48 2.99 2.25
N SER A 66 7.51 4.27 2.58
CA SER A 66 6.49 5.24 2.17
C SER A 66 7.12 6.39 1.39
N TRP A 67 6.44 6.87 0.35
CA TRP A 67 6.91 7.97 -0.50
C TRP A 67 5.74 8.70 -1.16
N ILE A 68 6.02 9.82 -1.82
CA ILE A 68 5.07 10.47 -2.75
C ILE A 68 5.53 10.15 -4.16
N ASP A 69 4.63 9.62 -4.99
CA ASP A 69 4.91 9.48 -6.42
C ASP A 69 4.98 10.86 -7.07
N GLU A 70 6.17 11.24 -7.57
CA GLU A 70 6.43 12.57 -8.12
C GLU A 70 5.57 12.89 -9.35
N THR A 71 5.13 11.85 -10.08
CA THR A 71 4.33 12.04 -11.30
C THR A 71 2.88 12.38 -10.98
N THR A 72 2.27 11.70 -10.02
CA THR A 72 0.84 11.84 -9.70
C THR A 72 0.57 12.75 -8.50
N GLY A 73 1.58 12.90 -7.63
CA GLY A 73 1.48 13.53 -6.31
C GLY A 73 0.81 12.64 -5.26
N LEU A 74 0.54 11.37 -5.55
CA LEU A 74 -0.15 10.47 -4.63
C LEU A 74 0.82 9.77 -3.67
N GLY A 75 0.40 9.63 -2.42
CA GLY A 75 1.15 8.88 -1.41
C GLY A 75 1.13 7.38 -1.71
N CYS A 76 2.28 6.73 -1.60
CA CYS A 76 2.45 5.31 -1.86
C CYS A 76 3.15 4.61 -0.69
N ILE A 77 2.78 3.35 -0.45
CA ILE A 77 3.37 2.50 0.60
C ILE A 77 3.65 1.11 0.04
N MET A 78 4.84 0.59 0.32
CA MET A 78 5.14 -0.85 0.29
C MET A 78 5.21 -1.34 1.74
N LEU A 79 4.52 -2.43 2.05
CA LEU A 79 4.46 -2.97 3.40
C LEU A 79 4.53 -4.49 3.38
N ARG A 80 5.51 -5.03 4.12
CA ARG A 80 5.64 -6.46 4.36
C ARG A 80 4.50 -6.94 5.24
N GLN A 81 3.87 -8.03 4.82
CA GLN A 81 2.74 -8.67 5.50
C GLN A 81 3.21 -9.75 6.47
N ARG A 82 2.30 -10.26 7.31
CA ARG A 82 2.62 -11.29 8.33
C ARG A 82 3.11 -12.62 7.74
N ASN A 83 2.71 -12.93 6.52
CA ASN A 83 3.14 -14.10 5.77
C ASN A 83 4.48 -13.87 5.01
N GLY A 84 5.12 -12.71 5.16
CA GLY A 84 6.40 -12.39 4.56
C GLY A 84 6.35 -11.81 3.14
N THR A 85 5.18 -11.77 2.50
CA THR A 85 5.00 -11.11 1.19
C THR A 85 4.97 -9.59 1.34
N ILE A 86 5.02 -8.85 0.23
CA ILE A 86 4.97 -7.38 0.23
C ILE A 86 3.73 -6.92 -0.52
N SER A 87 2.93 -6.08 0.12
CA SER A 87 1.73 -5.46 -0.47
C SER A 87 1.99 -4.01 -0.82
N GLY A 88 1.27 -3.50 -1.82
CA GLY A 88 1.35 -2.12 -2.29
C GLY A 88 0.06 -1.36 -2.03
N PHE A 89 0.18 -0.07 -1.68
CA PHE A 89 -0.93 0.81 -1.36
C PHE A 89 -0.72 2.21 -1.93
N VAL A 90 -1.79 2.83 -2.39
CA VAL A 90 -1.83 4.21 -2.91
C VAL A 90 -2.97 4.96 -2.22
N GLY A 91 -2.65 6.12 -1.67
CA GLY A 91 -3.58 6.98 -0.95
C GLY A 91 -4.21 8.03 -1.86
N VAL A 92 -5.52 8.21 -1.75
CA VAL A 92 -6.28 9.27 -2.42
C VAL A 92 -7.01 10.14 -1.40
N GLY A 93 -7.16 11.44 -1.71
CA GLY A 93 -7.86 12.40 -0.86
C GLY A 93 -9.39 12.41 -1.06
N PRO A 94 -10.13 13.22 -0.29
CA PRO A 94 -11.60 13.25 -0.29
C PRO A 94 -12.23 13.65 -1.62
N GLU A 95 -11.51 14.45 -2.41
CA GLU A 95 -11.94 14.90 -3.73
C GLU A 95 -11.85 13.80 -4.81
N HIS A 96 -11.28 12.63 -4.48
CA HIS A 96 -11.13 11.54 -5.43
C HIS A 96 -12.44 10.75 -5.58
N PRO A 97 -12.89 10.39 -6.80
CA PRO A 97 -14.16 9.67 -7.02
C PRO A 97 -14.28 8.32 -6.30
N LEU A 98 -13.15 7.68 -6.00
CA LEU A 98 -13.06 6.41 -5.25
C LEU A 98 -12.84 6.58 -3.74
N PHE A 99 -12.86 7.80 -3.22
CA PHE A 99 -12.75 8.03 -1.78
C PHE A 99 -13.97 7.42 -1.06
N GLY A 100 -13.72 6.60 -0.03
CA GLY A 100 -14.77 5.97 0.77
C GLY A 100 -15.37 4.69 0.17
N PHE A 101 -14.93 4.27 -1.02
CA PHE A 101 -15.44 3.06 -1.67
C PHE A 101 -14.63 1.82 -1.28
N GLU A 102 -15.32 0.70 -1.07
CA GLU A 102 -14.69 -0.60 -0.82
C GLU A 102 -13.99 -1.14 -2.09
N ALA A 103 -13.13 -2.14 -1.92
CA ALA A 103 -12.25 -2.62 -3.00
C ALA A 103 -13.03 -3.21 -4.20
N ASP A 104 -14.21 -3.78 -3.94
CA ASP A 104 -15.09 -4.35 -4.95
C ASP A 104 -15.82 -3.30 -5.82
N ALA A 105 -15.91 -2.06 -5.33
CA ALA A 105 -16.48 -0.94 -6.06
C ALA A 105 -15.46 -0.25 -7.00
N VAL A 106 -14.19 -0.65 -6.95
CA VAL A 106 -13.15 -0.11 -7.85
C VAL A 106 -13.40 -0.61 -9.29
N PRO A 107 -13.51 0.30 -10.28
CA PRO A 107 -13.73 -0.08 -11.67
C PRO A 107 -12.72 -1.12 -12.15
N VAL A 108 -13.19 -2.14 -12.87
CA VAL A 108 -12.36 -3.26 -13.35
C VAL A 108 -11.15 -2.78 -14.17
N GLY A 109 -11.31 -1.70 -14.95
CA GLY A 109 -10.21 -1.10 -15.72
C GLY A 109 -9.10 -0.45 -14.89
N ILE A 110 -9.35 -0.19 -13.61
CA ILE A 110 -8.35 0.25 -12.61
C ILE A 110 -7.90 -0.95 -11.78
N SER A 111 -8.84 -1.75 -11.29
CA SER A 111 -8.54 -2.91 -10.45
C SER A 111 -7.55 -3.86 -11.14
N ASN A 112 -7.79 -4.21 -12.40
CA ASN A 112 -6.96 -5.18 -13.13
C ASN A 112 -5.59 -4.63 -13.59
N THR A 113 -5.22 -3.38 -13.29
CA THR A 113 -3.87 -2.88 -13.63
C THR A 113 -2.81 -3.30 -12.64
N VAL A 114 -3.22 -3.77 -11.46
CA VAL A 114 -2.31 -4.29 -10.45
C VAL A 114 -2.43 -5.81 -10.31
N HIS A 115 -1.39 -6.40 -9.77
CA HIS A 115 -1.29 -7.83 -9.50
C HIS A 115 -2.50 -8.34 -8.70
N GLY A 116 -3.27 -9.24 -9.30
CA GLY A 116 -4.44 -9.86 -8.68
C GLY A 116 -5.66 -8.95 -8.47
N GLY A 117 -5.58 -7.69 -8.85
CA GLY A 117 -6.66 -6.72 -8.61
C GLY A 117 -6.43 -5.85 -7.38
N VAL A 118 -7.25 -4.80 -7.23
CA VAL A 118 -7.33 -4.06 -5.97
C VAL A 118 -8.08 -4.93 -4.95
N THR A 119 -7.38 -5.35 -3.90
CA THR A 119 -7.89 -6.23 -2.84
C THR A 119 -8.02 -5.53 -1.48
N TYR A 120 -7.53 -4.30 -1.38
CA TYR A 120 -7.59 -3.48 -0.18
C TYR A 120 -8.18 -2.10 -0.52
N SER A 121 -9.14 -1.65 0.27
CA SER A 121 -9.66 -0.28 0.17
C SER A 121 -10.20 0.16 1.52
N LYS A 122 -9.48 1.03 2.22
CA LYS A 122 -9.86 1.48 3.56
C LYS A 122 -9.39 2.91 3.80
N ALA A 123 -10.10 3.64 4.65
CA ALA A 123 -9.57 4.85 5.27
C ALA A 123 -8.21 4.56 5.91
N CYS A 124 -7.37 5.58 6.06
CA CYS A 124 -6.22 5.49 6.95
C CYS A 124 -6.68 4.86 8.27
N GLU A 125 -5.89 3.92 8.78
CA GLU A 125 -6.22 3.20 10.00
C GLU A 125 -6.44 4.14 11.21
N VAL A 126 -6.14 5.46 11.08
CA VAL A 126 -6.65 6.60 11.90
C VAL A 126 -8.12 6.94 11.66
N ASN A 127 -9.01 5.98 11.88
CA ASN A 127 -10.44 6.25 11.79
C ASN A 127 -11.00 7.03 13.00
N ARG A 128 -11.92 7.97 12.72
CA ARG A 128 -12.32 9.15 13.54
C ARG A 128 -13.68 9.05 14.30
N PHE A 129 -14.49 8.01 14.11
CA PHE A 129 -15.93 7.99 14.43
C PHE A 129 -16.44 6.87 15.41
N GLU A 130 -16.56 7.11 16.75
CA GLU A 130 -17.03 6.22 17.88
C GLU A 130 -16.11 5.95 19.13
N ARG A 131 -16.36 6.58 20.28
CA ARG A 131 -15.34 6.93 21.31
C ARG A 131 -15.09 5.93 22.45
N GLN A 132 -14.08 5.04 22.36
CA GLN A 132 -13.46 4.33 23.50
C GLN A 132 -12.08 3.67 23.21
N ALA A 133 -11.08 3.89 24.07
CA ALA A 133 -9.75 3.27 23.94
C ALA A 133 -9.80 1.76 24.27
N HIS A 134 -9.34 0.90 23.35
CA HIS A 134 -9.31 -0.55 23.58
C HIS A 134 -8.12 -1.19 22.85
N GLY A 135 -7.22 -1.83 23.60
CA GLY A 135 -6.14 -2.66 23.05
C GLY A 135 -4.73 -2.10 23.24
N ARG A 136 -3.74 -2.85 22.74
CA ARG A 136 -2.33 -2.44 22.73
C ARG A 136 -2.08 -1.50 21.55
N PRO A 137 -1.18 -0.51 21.66
CA PRO A 137 -0.86 0.33 20.52
C PRO A 137 -0.25 -0.47 19.37
N ARG A 138 -0.82 -0.33 18.17
CA ARG A 138 -0.19 -0.71 16.91
C ARG A 138 0.97 0.25 16.63
N GLN A 139 2.01 -0.25 15.96
CA GLN A 139 3.20 0.53 15.65
C GLN A 139 3.16 0.91 14.16
N GLU A 140 3.54 2.13 13.78
CA GLU A 140 3.49 2.62 12.40
C GLU A 140 4.19 1.71 11.38
N ARG A 141 5.18 0.94 11.82
CA ARG A 141 5.85 -0.10 11.02
C ARG A 141 4.92 -1.22 10.52
N TYR A 142 3.65 -1.24 10.93
CA TYR A 142 2.68 -2.28 10.64
C TYR A 142 1.43 -1.80 9.90
N THR A 143 1.21 -0.49 9.83
CA THR A 143 -0.04 0.15 9.41
C THR A 143 0.10 0.74 8.01
N VAL A 144 -1.00 0.75 7.27
CA VAL A 144 -1.14 1.53 6.04
C VAL A 144 -1.65 2.91 6.45
N CYS A 145 -0.74 3.79 6.87
CA CYS A 145 -1.05 5.17 7.24
C CYS A 145 0.09 6.14 6.83
N HIS A 146 -0.11 7.43 7.13
CA HIS A 146 0.57 8.60 6.56
C HIS A 146 2.04 8.41 6.15
N THR A 147 2.39 8.96 4.99
CA THR A 147 3.74 8.93 4.44
C THR A 147 4.74 9.77 5.24
N SER A 148 4.28 10.71 6.07
CA SER A 148 5.12 11.62 6.86
C SER A 148 4.99 11.39 8.37
N TRP A 149 6.13 11.15 9.02
CA TRP A 149 6.35 11.07 10.48
C TRP A 149 5.71 9.89 11.24
N VAL A 150 6.52 9.33 12.15
CA VAL A 150 6.20 8.14 12.93
C VAL A 150 5.27 8.50 14.08
N ARG A 151 4.09 7.87 14.12
CA ARG A 151 3.25 7.84 15.33
C ARG A 151 3.17 6.41 15.88
N THR A 152 3.15 6.26 17.19
CA THR A 152 2.65 5.02 17.78
C THR A 152 1.13 5.04 17.63
N VAL A 153 0.58 4.20 16.77
CA VAL A 153 -0.86 4.14 16.48
C VAL A 153 -1.56 3.37 17.58
N GLN A 154 -2.13 4.04 18.59
CA GLN A 154 -2.95 3.32 19.56
C GLN A 154 -4.20 2.75 18.87
N ASP A 155 -4.62 1.51 19.16
CA ASP A 155 -5.94 1.04 18.71
C ASP A 155 -7.02 1.88 19.40
N TYR A 156 -7.46 2.95 18.73
CA TYR A 156 -8.65 3.70 19.11
C TYR A 156 -9.84 2.99 18.48
N ARG A 157 -10.83 2.59 19.31
CA ARG A 157 -12.19 2.76 18.83
C ARG A 157 -12.45 4.25 18.98
N THR A 158 -12.10 4.93 17.90
CA THR A 158 -12.69 6.15 17.39
C THR A 158 -12.99 7.30 18.37
N VAL A 159 -11.94 7.96 18.86
CA VAL A 159 -12.01 9.37 19.28
C VAL A 159 -11.13 10.18 18.35
N GLN A 160 -11.69 11.21 17.72
CA GLN A 160 -10.94 12.30 17.09
C GLN A 160 -10.18 13.09 18.17
N THR A 161 -9.06 12.57 18.65
CA THR A 161 -8.16 13.30 19.55
C THR A 161 -6.73 13.05 19.16
N THR A 162 -6.34 13.66 18.06
CA THR A 162 -5.27 14.65 18.13
C THR A 162 -5.73 15.81 17.25
N GLU A 163 -5.28 17.03 17.52
CA GLU A 163 -4.99 17.91 16.40
C GLU A 163 -4.06 17.09 15.50
N ASP A 164 -4.63 16.44 14.50
CA ASP A 164 -3.86 15.65 13.57
C ASP A 164 -3.05 16.69 12.82
N GLN A 165 -1.74 16.75 13.10
CA GLN A 165 -0.85 17.72 12.45
C GLN A 165 -0.77 17.46 10.93
N PHE A 166 -1.38 16.36 10.48
CA PHE A 166 -1.67 16.04 9.09
C PHE A 166 -3.18 16.07 8.90
N HIS A 167 -3.66 17.11 8.24
CA HIS A 167 -5.07 17.33 7.91
C HIS A 167 -5.54 16.50 6.71
N GLU A 168 -4.83 15.43 6.35
CA GLU A 168 -5.06 14.69 5.11
C GLU A 168 -5.97 13.49 5.36
N ASP A 169 -7.25 13.65 5.06
CA ASP A 169 -8.19 12.54 5.00
C ASP A 169 -7.81 11.65 3.79
N LEU A 170 -7.07 10.57 4.04
CA LEU A 170 -6.62 9.64 3.01
C LEU A 170 -7.42 8.33 3.01
N TRP A 171 -7.79 7.89 1.82
CA TRP A 171 -8.35 6.58 1.53
C TRP A 171 -7.33 5.75 0.74
N TRP A 172 -6.93 4.61 1.30
CA TRP A 172 -5.89 3.75 0.76
C TRP A 172 -6.48 2.63 -0.07
N LEU A 173 -6.08 2.57 -1.34
CA LEU A 173 -6.39 1.49 -2.27
C LEU A 173 -5.12 0.65 -2.46
N GLY A 174 -5.23 -0.67 -2.47
CA GLY A 174 -4.04 -1.52 -2.52
C GLY A 174 -4.30 -2.94 -3.00
N PHE A 175 -3.21 -3.69 -3.12
CA PHE A 175 -3.17 -5.07 -3.60
C PHE A 175 -2.16 -5.86 -2.76
N ASP A 176 -2.33 -7.17 -2.72
CA ASP A 176 -1.40 -8.09 -2.08
C ASP A 176 -0.66 -8.96 -3.08
N THR A 177 0.33 -9.71 -2.60
CA THR A 177 1.14 -10.62 -3.42
C THR A 177 1.10 -12.04 -2.86
N ASP A 178 -0.08 -12.42 -2.32
CA ASP A 178 -0.40 -13.77 -1.86
C ASP A 178 -1.46 -14.38 -2.80
N HIS A 179 -1.09 -14.55 -4.06
CA HIS A 179 -1.94 -15.14 -5.09
C HIS A 179 -1.36 -16.44 -5.65
N ALA A 180 -2.18 -17.15 -6.43
CA ALA A 180 -1.76 -18.37 -7.07
C ALA A 180 -0.55 -18.11 -8.00
N GLY A 181 0.60 -18.72 -7.66
CA GLY A 181 1.85 -18.56 -8.39
C GLY A 181 2.86 -17.66 -7.69
N ASP A 182 2.51 -17.06 -6.56
CA ASP A 182 3.43 -16.27 -5.76
C ASP A 182 4.13 -17.12 -4.70
N LEU A 183 5.41 -16.82 -4.47
CA LEU A 183 6.16 -17.41 -3.37
C LEU A 183 5.82 -16.66 -2.09
N VAL A 184 5.21 -17.36 -1.13
CA VAL A 184 4.81 -16.83 0.18
C VAL A 184 5.75 -17.37 1.26
N PRO A 185 6.72 -16.58 1.75
CA PRO A 185 7.79 -17.11 2.62
C PRO A 185 7.30 -17.74 3.93
N GLY A 186 6.27 -17.16 4.55
CA GLY A 186 5.62 -17.65 5.77
C GLY A 186 4.30 -18.38 5.50
N GLY A 187 4.09 -18.89 4.29
CA GLY A 187 2.84 -19.51 3.86
C GLY A 187 2.50 -20.78 4.63
N ARG A 188 1.19 -21.05 4.81
CA ARG A 188 0.68 -22.24 5.52
C ARG A 188 1.06 -23.58 4.86
N TYR A 189 1.49 -23.54 3.60
CA TYR A 189 1.72 -24.73 2.76
C TYR A 189 3.20 -25.12 2.62
N GLY A 190 4.12 -24.51 3.38
CA GLY A 190 5.57 -24.84 3.36
C GLY A 190 6.38 -24.02 2.35
N GLU A 191 7.63 -24.42 2.10
CA GLU A 191 8.48 -23.86 1.04
C GLU A 191 7.68 -23.93 -0.28
N GLY A 192 7.46 -22.78 -0.93
CA GLY A 192 6.48 -22.61 -2.02
C GLY A 192 6.59 -23.64 -3.14
N ARG A 193 5.53 -23.74 -3.96
CA ARG A 193 5.48 -24.73 -5.03
C ARG A 193 6.58 -24.44 -6.04
N LYS A 194 7.10 -25.49 -6.66
CA LYS A 194 8.12 -25.37 -7.71
C LYS A 194 7.62 -24.45 -8.83
N GLY A 195 8.27 -23.29 -8.97
CA GLY A 195 7.92 -22.28 -9.97
C GLY A 195 7.17 -21.06 -9.42
N ASP A 196 6.77 -21.06 -8.15
CA ASP A 196 6.24 -19.86 -7.49
C ASP A 196 7.32 -18.76 -7.44
N VAL A 197 6.92 -17.50 -7.66
CA VAL A 197 7.82 -16.35 -7.79
C VAL A 197 7.63 -15.38 -6.64
N TYR A 198 8.73 -14.98 -5.99
CA TYR A 198 8.66 -13.93 -4.98
C TYR A 198 8.43 -12.57 -5.64
N ARG A 199 7.42 -11.84 -5.17
CA ARG A 199 7.14 -10.47 -5.60
C ARG A 199 7.94 -9.51 -4.71
N ASP A 200 9.09 -9.11 -5.20
CA ASP A 200 10.01 -8.21 -4.52
C ASP A 200 9.49 -6.77 -4.49
N GLN A 201 10.23 -5.89 -3.79
CA GLN A 201 9.87 -4.47 -3.74
C GLN A 201 9.85 -3.80 -5.12
N SER A 202 10.68 -4.21 -6.07
CA SER A 202 10.70 -3.65 -7.43
C SER A 202 9.38 -3.93 -8.15
N PHE A 203 8.88 -5.15 -8.03
CA PHE A 203 7.58 -5.55 -8.58
C PHE A 203 6.43 -4.77 -7.92
N VAL A 204 6.42 -4.68 -6.60
CA VAL A 204 5.35 -3.97 -5.87
C VAL A 204 5.39 -2.47 -6.18
N TYR A 205 6.58 -1.88 -6.24
CA TYR A 205 6.77 -0.49 -6.65
C TYR A 205 6.15 -0.22 -8.03
N ALA A 206 6.47 -1.05 -9.04
CA ALA A 206 5.91 -0.88 -10.38
C ALA A 206 4.37 -0.89 -10.36
N ASN A 207 3.76 -1.83 -9.62
CA ASN A 207 2.30 -1.90 -9.48
C ASN A 207 1.72 -0.68 -8.75
N CYS A 208 2.39 -0.13 -7.72
CA CYS A 208 1.98 1.11 -7.08
C CYS A 208 1.97 2.30 -8.06
N ILE A 209 3.00 2.42 -8.90
CA ILE A 209 3.08 3.48 -9.92
C ILE A 209 1.97 3.35 -10.96
N GLU A 210 1.71 2.12 -11.42
CA GLU A 210 0.61 1.83 -12.36
C GLU A 210 -0.76 2.23 -11.77
N LEU A 211 -1.00 1.84 -10.51
CA LEU A 211 -2.23 2.18 -9.78
C LEU A 211 -2.37 3.68 -9.58
N ALA A 212 -1.33 4.35 -9.08
CA ALA A 212 -1.34 5.79 -8.82
C ALA A 212 -1.67 6.58 -10.09
N ARG A 213 -1.09 6.19 -11.23
CA ARG A 213 -1.39 6.83 -12.51
C ARG A 213 -2.84 6.62 -12.92
N LYS A 214 -3.40 5.43 -12.76
CA LYS A 214 -4.82 5.16 -13.10
C LYS A 214 -5.78 5.94 -12.22
N LEU A 215 -5.50 6.04 -10.92
CA LEU A 215 -6.27 6.86 -9.99
C LEU A 215 -6.20 8.34 -10.39
N LYS A 216 -5.01 8.84 -10.73
CA LYS A 216 -4.85 10.23 -11.20
C LYS A 216 -5.63 10.50 -12.49
N SER A 217 -5.61 9.59 -13.45
CA SER A 217 -6.39 9.71 -14.70
C SER A 217 -7.89 9.78 -14.44
N LEU A 218 -8.42 8.97 -13.51
CA LEU A 218 -9.84 8.98 -13.18
C LEU A 218 -10.31 10.35 -12.68
N VAL A 219 -9.49 11.05 -11.90
CA VAL A 219 -9.79 12.42 -11.45
C VAL A 219 -9.87 13.38 -12.64
N ALA A 220 -8.92 13.29 -13.57
CA ALA A 220 -8.90 14.15 -14.75
C ALA A 220 -10.12 13.92 -15.66
N ASP A 221 -10.51 12.65 -15.86
CA ASP A 221 -11.69 12.28 -16.63
C ASP A 221 -12.97 12.81 -15.96
N HIS A 222 -13.10 12.62 -14.65
CA HIS A 222 -14.25 13.13 -13.89
C HIS A 222 -14.35 14.66 -13.93
N GLN A 223 -13.24 15.37 -13.80
CA GLN A 223 -13.21 16.83 -13.91
C GLN A 223 -13.59 17.33 -15.30
N ALA A 224 -13.19 16.60 -16.36
CA ALA A 224 -13.57 16.92 -17.73
C ALA A 224 -15.08 16.72 -17.97
N GLU A 225 -15.67 15.63 -17.48
CA GLU A 225 -17.11 15.38 -17.59
C GLU A 225 -17.94 16.46 -16.90
N VAL A 226 -17.59 16.83 -15.66
CA VAL A 226 -18.26 17.90 -14.90
C VAL A 226 -18.18 19.25 -15.63
N ALA A 227 -17.05 19.55 -16.28
CA ALA A 227 -16.88 20.80 -17.04
C ALA A 227 -17.73 20.84 -18.32
N THR A 228 -18.02 19.69 -18.94
CA THR A 228 -18.85 19.62 -20.15
C THR A 228 -20.36 19.66 -19.88
N ASP A 229 -20.78 19.30 -18.66
CA ASP A 229 -22.20 19.25 -18.27
C ASP A 229 -22.71 20.58 -17.67
N SER A 230 -21.86 21.62 -17.64
CA SER A 230 -22.24 22.99 -17.24
C SER A 230 -21.99 24.03 -18.32
N PRO A 231 -22.83 24.12 -19.36
CA PRO A 231 -23.09 25.38 -20.04
C PRO A 231 -24.33 26.03 -19.42
N ASP A 232 -24.11 27.23 -18.88
CA ASP A 232 -25.12 28.20 -18.44
C ASP A 232 -25.71 28.03 -17.03
N GLY A 233 -25.44 29.06 -16.21
CA GLY A 233 -26.02 29.20 -14.89
C GLY A 233 -27.52 29.42 -14.96
N GLU A 234 -28.30 28.44 -14.53
CA GLU A 234 -29.59 28.64 -13.89
C GLU A 234 -29.88 27.46 -12.96
N ALA A 235 -30.32 27.75 -11.74
CA ALA A 235 -30.66 26.73 -10.75
C ALA A 235 -31.85 25.88 -11.22
N ALA A 236 -31.58 24.80 -11.94
CA ALA A 236 -32.59 23.81 -12.28
C ALA A 236 -32.80 22.91 -11.05
N ALA A 237 -33.91 23.13 -10.36
CA ALA A 237 -34.41 22.24 -9.32
C ALA A 237 -34.44 20.79 -9.84
N GLY A 238 -33.62 19.93 -9.24
CA GLY A 238 -33.51 18.52 -9.58
C GLY A 238 -34.89 17.85 -9.57
N LYS A 239 -35.28 17.33 -10.72
CA LYS A 239 -36.46 16.47 -10.86
C LYS A 239 -36.18 15.19 -10.06
N PRO A 240 -36.98 14.84 -9.04
CA PRO A 240 -36.68 13.65 -8.25
C PRO A 240 -36.73 12.41 -9.14
N LEU A 241 -35.68 11.58 -9.07
CA LEU A 241 -35.66 10.22 -9.59
C LEU A 241 -36.87 9.49 -8.99
N GLY A 242 -37.90 9.30 -9.81
CA GLY A 242 -39.14 8.62 -9.46
C GLY A 242 -38.91 7.14 -9.24
N LEU A 243 -38.30 6.79 -8.11
CA LEU A 243 -38.36 5.44 -7.57
C LEU A 243 -39.74 5.29 -6.91
N PRO A 244 -40.56 4.30 -7.33
CA PRO A 244 -41.81 4.04 -6.65
C PRO A 244 -41.53 3.61 -5.19
N PRO A 245 -42.35 4.05 -4.22
CA PRO A 245 -42.17 3.68 -2.83
C PRO A 245 -42.31 2.16 -2.64
N PRO A 246 -41.55 1.57 -1.71
CA PRO A 246 -41.66 0.15 -1.41
C PRO A 246 -43.07 -0.15 -0.91
N THR A 247 -43.74 -1.10 -1.56
CA THR A 247 -45.03 -1.63 -1.13
C THR A 247 -44.85 -2.26 0.25
N GLY A 248 -45.41 -1.62 1.27
CA GLY A 248 -45.48 -2.18 2.61
C GLY A 248 -46.27 -3.49 2.57
N HIS A 249 -45.62 -4.60 2.94
CA HIS A 249 -46.32 -5.80 3.34
C HIS A 249 -47.00 -5.51 4.67
N GLY A 250 -48.32 -5.30 4.62
CA GLY A 250 -49.19 -5.40 5.80
C GLY A 250 -49.14 -6.85 6.30
N GLY A 251 -49.01 -6.99 7.62
CA GLY A 251 -49.02 -8.29 8.29
C GLY A 251 -50.39 -8.97 8.25
N GLU A 252 -50.33 -10.28 8.33
CA GLU A 252 -51.13 -11.12 9.23
C GLU A 252 -50.18 -12.08 9.95
#